data_AF-A0A2P8AR18-F1
#
_entry.id   AF-A0A2P8AR18-F1
#
_cell.length_a   1.000
_cell.length_b   1.000
_cell.length_c   1.000
_cell.angle_alpha   90.00
_cell.angle_beta   90.00
_cell.angle_gamma   90.00
#
_symmetry.space_group_name_H-M   'P 1'
#
loop_
_entity.id
_entity.type
_entity.pdbx_description
1 polymer ?
#
loop_
_entity_poly.entity_id
_entity_poly.type
_entity_poly.pdbx_seq_one_letter_code
_entity_poly.pdbx_strand_id
1 'polypeptide(L)'
;MAMDWRQRVAERFREVNGEHPMTAADDAYVSAQFVTLDALCAATGRDPDGVRRSMLDGRLPLPGYLRSDGAEMVPADLFALAERAGGVDALPGWFVGHWADRARGAAEWEAYLSGQFVCLRSVTPESIRRKDELTSAIGAAPAEPDAGSATWLDRLHALVDELDALEPAFTGYDRLRFGGPTSRDTCVDAVRARYPRRVSAPAGR
;
A
#
# COMPACT_ATOMS: atom_id res chain seq x y z
N MET A 1 27.15 24.79 2.53
CA MET A 1 26.93 23.50 1.84
C MET A 1 25.45 23.40 1.57
N ALA A 2 25.03 23.21 0.32
CA ALA A 2 23.62 22.97 0.02
C ALA A 2 23.18 21.68 0.72
N MET A 3 21.99 21.70 1.31
CA MET A 3 21.44 20.52 1.98
C MET A 3 21.07 19.49 0.91
N ASP A 4 21.58 18.27 1.03
CA ASP A 4 21.19 17.16 0.17
C ASP A 4 19.85 16.59 0.67
N TRP A 5 18.76 17.09 0.10
CA TRP A 5 17.40 16.67 0.47
C TRP A 5 17.15 15.19 0.18
N ARG A 6 17.78 14.64 -0.86
CA ARG A 6 17.64 13.23 -1.23
C ARG A 6 18.26 12.35 -0.15
N GLN A 7 19.45 12.70 0.33
CA GLN A 7 20.08 11.99 1.43
C GLN A 7 19.20 12.01 2.69
N ARG A 8 18.62 13.16 3.05
CA ARG A 8 17.75 13.28 4.23
C ARG A 8 16.47 12.46 4.12
N VAL A 9 15.84 12.42 2.95
CA VAL A 9 14.68 11.56 2.72
C VAL A 9 15.07 10.09 2.84
N ALA A 10 16.22 9.69 2.32
CA ALA A 10 16.70 8.31 2.43
C ALA A 10 17.01 7.93 3.89
N GLU A 11 17.63 8.81 4.67
CA GLU A 11 17.84 8.63 6.10
C GLU A 11 16.50 8.48 6.84
N ARG A 12 15.57 9.41 6.62
CA ARG A 12 14.23 9.36 7.22
C ARG A 12 13.45 8.11 6.82
N PHE A 13 13.55 7.68 5.57
CA PHE A 13 12.94 6.44 5.09
C PHE A 13 13.47 5.25 5.89
N ARG A 14 14.79 5.12 6.07
CA ARG A 14 15.41 4.01 6.82
C ARG A 14 15.05 4.05 8.31
N GLU A 15 14.96 5.23 8.92
CA GLU A 15 14.50 5.38 10.30
C GLU A 15 13.08 4.83 10.51
N VAL A 16 12.18 5.09 9.54
CA VAL A 16 10.76 4.72 9.63
C VAL A 16 10.49 3.29 9.15
N ASN A 17 11.16 2.85 8.09
CA ASN A 17 10.89 1.59 7.39
C ASN A 17 11.93 0.51 7.64
N GLY A 18 12.98 0.81 8.40
CA GLY A 18 14.13 -0.08 8.55
C GLY A 18 15.06 -0.07 7.34
N GLU A 19 16.20 -0.73 7.50
CA GLU A 19 17.15 -0.97 6.42
C GLU A 19 17.11 -2.45 6.04
N HIS A 20 16.73 -2.72 4.79
CA HIS A 20 16.61 -4.07 4.27
C HIS A 20 17.30 -4.15 2.89
N PRO A 21 17.92 -5.29 2.57
CA PRO A 21 18.56 -5.46 1.27
C PRO A 21 17.51 -5.50 0.16
N MET A 22 17.73 -4.73 -0.90
CA MET A 22 16.99 -4.83 -2.17
C MET A 22 17.69 -5.85 -3.07
N THR A 23 16.95 -6.85 -3.55
CA THR A 23 17.44 -7.77 -4.58
C THR A 23 17.15 -7.24 -5.98
N ALA A 24 17.77 -7.83 -7.01
CA ALA A 24 17.46 -7.49 -8.40
C ALA A 24 15.98 -7.75 -8.77
N ALA A 25 15.34 -8.73 -8.13
CA ALA A 25 13.91 -9.00 -8.33
C ALA A 25 13.04 -7.90 -7.69
N ASP A 26 13.43 -7.39 -6.51
CA ASP A 26 12.75 -6.27 -5.88
C ASP A 26 12.93 -4.99 -6.71
N ASP A 27 14.14 -4.71 -7.20
CA ASP A 27 14.39 -3.56 -8.10
C ASP A 27 13.54 -3.63 -9.38
N ALA A 28 13.43 -4.82 -9.99
CA ALA A 28 12.62 -5.04 -11.18
C ALA A 28 11.12 -4.83 -10.89
N TYR A 29 10.64 -5.35 -9.76
CA TYR A 29 9.27 -5.13 -9.32
C TYR A 29 8.98 -3.64 -9.10
N VAL A 30 9.82 -2.97 -8.32
CA VAL A 30 9.59 -1.57 -7.95
C VAL A 30 9.67 -0.68 -9.20
N SER A 31 10.61 -0.96 -10.11
CA SER A 31 10.71 -0.21 -11.37
C SER A 31 9.54 -0.46 -12.33
N ALA A 32 8.81 -1.56 -12.19
CA ALA A 32 7.63 -1.85 -13.01
C ALA A 32 6.34 -1.21 -12.46
N GLN A 33 6.27 -0.95 -11.15
CA GLN A 33 5.06 -0.47 -10.47
C GLN A 33 5.15 1.00 -10.04
N PHE A 34 6.35 1.52 -9.82
CA PHE A 34 6.61 2.86 -9.29
C PHE A 34 7.46 3.68 -10.25
N VAL A 35 7.47 4.98 -10.05
CA VAL A 35 8.31 5.93 -10.78
C VAL A 35 9.32 6.56 -9.83
N THR A 36 10.47 6.97 -10.35
CA THR A 36 11.42 7.76 -9.56
C THR A 36 10.84 9.15 -9.29
N LEU A 37 11.06 9.69 -8.09
CA LEU A 37 10.60 11.03 -7.73
C LEU A 37 11.05 12.10 -8.73
N ASP A 38 12.30 12.08 -9.16
CA ASP A 38 12.83 13.07 -10.11
C ASP A 38 12.10 13.02 -11.46
N ALA A 39 11.84 11.83 -12.00
CA ALA A 39 11.09 11.67 -13.25
C ALA A 39 9.64 12.14 -13.11
N LEU A 40 8.98 11.85 -11.98
CA LEU A 40 7.62 12.33 -11.72
C LEU A 40 7.58 13.86 -11.62
N CYS A 41 8.55 14.46 -10.93
CA CYS A 41 8.66 15.92 -10.80
C CYS A 41 8.91 16.58 -12.16
N ALA A 42 9.81 16.01 -12.98
CA ALA A 42 10.05 16.49 -14.33
C ALA A 42 8.79 16.43 -15.22
N ALA A 43 8.04 15.32 -15.17
CA ALA A 43 6.82 15.14 -15.94
C ALA A 43 5.66 16.06 -15.52
N THR A 44 5.64 16.47 -14.25
CA THR A 44 4.58 17.32 -13.67
C THR A 44 4.99 18.78 -13.50
N GLY A 45 6.21 19.15 -13.88
CA GLY A 45 6.74 20.51 -13.73
C GLY A 45 6.94 20.94 -12.28
N ARG A 46 7.18 20.00 -11.36
CA ARG A 46 7.38 20.27 -9.92
C ARG A 46 8.87 20.30 -9.56
N ASP A 47 9.21 21.08 -8.53
CA ASP A 47 10.55 21.12 -7.95
C ASP A 47 10.77 19.87 -7.06
N PRO A 48 11.72 18.97 -7.38
CA PRO A 48 11.94 17.77 -6.59
C PRO A 48 12.39 18.07 -5.17
N ASP A 49 13.17 19.14 -4.95
CA ASP A 49 13.61 19.51 -3.59
C ASP A 49 12.46 20.09 -2.75
N GLY A 50 11.51 20.80 -3.37
CA GLY A 50 10.25 21.19 -2.75
C GLY A 50 9.38 20.00 -2.34
N VAL A 51 9.34 18.95 -3.16
CA VAL A 51 8.60 17.73 -2.84
C VAL A 51 9.27 16.96 -1.70
N ARG A 52 10.59 16.78 -1.73
CA ARG A 52 11.35 16.15 -0.64
C ARG A 52 11.16 16.88 0.70
N ARG A 53 11.18 18.22 0.68
CA ARG A 53 10.86 19.02 1.88
C ARG A 53 9.44 18.74 2.38
N SER A 54 8.46 18.69 1.49
CA SER A 54 7.08 18.36 1.86
C SER A 54 6.95 16.95 2.46
N MET A 55 7.76 15.99 2.02
CA MET A 55 7.82 14.66 2.64
C MET A 55 8.41 14.71 4.06
N LEU A 56 9.53 15.41 4.22
CA LEU A 56 10.19 15.57 5.52
C LEU A 56 9.35 16.38 6.53
N ASP A 57 8.54 17.31 6.04
CA ASP A 57 7.60 18.12 6.82
C ASP A 57 6.28 17.38 7.12
N GLY A 58 6.13 16.12 6.69
CA GLY A 58 4.93 15.31 6.94
C GLY A 58 3.69 15.82 6.20
N ARG A 59 3.85 16.41 5.02
CA ARG A 59 2.72 16.85 4.17
C ARG A 59 2.49 15.96 2.95
N LEU A 60 3.51 15.21 2.54
CA LEU A 60 3.43 14.16 1.53
C LEU A 60 4.05 12.88 2.08
N PRO A 61 3.65 11.70 1.59
CA PRO A 61 4.20 10.46 2.08
C PRO A 61 5.65 10.31 1.66
N LEU A 62 6.44 9.65 2.52
CA LEU A 62 7.76 9.15 2.14
C LEU A 62 7.66 8.20 0.93
N PRO A 63 8.77 7.97 0.22
CA PRO A 63 8.80 6.98 -0.85
C PRO A 63 8.38 5.60 -0.34
N GLY A 64 7.73 4.81 -1.20
CA GLY A 64 7.35 3.44 -0.86
C GLY A 64 8.56 2.51 -0.78
N TYR A 65 9.60 2.83 -1.56
CA TYR A 65 10.87 2.12 -1.60
C TYR A 65 12.04 3.08 -1.88
N LEU A 66 13.23 2.67 -1.43
CA LEU A 66 14.49 3.10 -2.01
C LEU A 66 15.01 1.97 -2.89
N ARG A 67 15.22 2.24 -4.18
CA ARG A 67 15.83 1.28 -5.09
C ARG A 67 17.32 1.09 -4.77
N SER A 68 17.96 0.02 -5.22
CA SER A 68 19.39 -0.24 -4.94
C SER A 68 20.35 0.89 -5.32
N ASP A 69 20.00 1.72 -6.31
CA ASP A 69 20.76 2.93 -6.72
C ASP A 69 20.41 4.18 -5.88
N GLY A 70 19.64 4.00 -4.82
CA GLY A 70 19.14 5.05 -3.93
C GLY A 70 18.04 5.91 -4.54
N ALA A 71 17.43 5.52 -5.66
CA ALA A 71 16.32 6.28 -6.22
C ALA A 71 15.08 6.18 -5.31
N GLU A 72 14.44 7.32 -5.07
CA GLU A 72 13.18 7.39 -4.32
C GLU A 72 12.04 6.94 -5.23
N MET A 73 11.43 5.80 -4.91
CA MET A 73 10.38 5.21 -5.73
C MET A 73 9.01 5.54 -5.13
N VAL A 74 8.23 6.31 -5.88
CA VAL A 74 6.93 6.87 -5.47
C VAL A 74 5.84 6.40 -6.42
N PRO A 75 4.58 6.32 -5.96
CA PRO A 75 3.48 5.98 -6.84
C PRO A 75 3.27 7.11 -7.87
N ALA A 76 2.87 6.75 -9.08
CA ALA A 76 2.69 7.71 -10.16
C ALA A 76 1.61 8.76 -9.87
N ASP A 77 0.69 8.45 -8.96
CA ASP A 77 -0.40 9.31 -8.50
C ASP A 77 -0.09 10.02 -7.16
N LEU A 78 1.19 10.16 -6.76
CA LEU A 78 1.64 10.79 -5.51
C LEU A 78 0.91 12.11 -5.17
N PHE A 79 0.63 12.94 -6.17
CA PHE A 79 0.00 14.25 -5.98
C PHE A 79 -1.53 14.25 -6.04
N ALA A 80 -2.15 13.15 -6.48
CA ALA A 80 -3.58 13.08 -6.76
C ALA A 80 -4.45 13.35 -5.51
N LEU A 81 -4.04 12.85 -4.34
CA LEU A 81 -4.77 13.14 -3.09
C LEU A 81 -4.66 14.61 -2.69
N ALA A 82 -3.47 15.20 -2.80
CA ALA A 82 -3.28 16.61 -2.52
C ALA A 82 -4.14 17.47 -3.45
N GLU A 83 -4.22 17.12 -4.73
CA GLU A 83 -5.06 17.80 -5.71
C GLU A 83 -6.55 17.67 -5.38
N ARG A 84 -7.02 16.47 -5.01
CA ARG A 84 -8.41 16.24 -4.53
C ARG A 84 -8.73 17.04 -3.27
N ALA A 85 -7.77 17.20 -2.37
CA ALA A 85 -7.92 17.96 -1.13
C ALA A 85 -7.89 19.48 -1.33
N GLY A 86 -7.53 19.97 -2.52
CA GLY A 86 -7.36 21.39 -2.80
C GLY A 86 -5.96 21.94 -2.49
N GLY A 87 -4.97 21.05 -2.29
CA GLY A 87 -3.57 21.37 -2.08
C GLY A 87 -2.91 20.53 -0.99
N VAL A 88 -1.57 20.56 -0.95
CA VAL A 88 -0.76 19.83 0.04
C VAL A 88 -1.08 20.27 1.47
N ASP A 89 -1.36 21.56 1.69
CA ASP A 89 -1.67 22.07 3.03
C ASP A 89 -3.07 21.66 3.53
N ALA A 90 -4.02 21.41 2.61
CA ALA A 90 -5.37 20.96 2.96
C ALA A 90 -5.46 19.43 3.13
N LEU A 91 -4.50 18.69 2.58
CA LEU A 91 -4.48 17.23 2.56
C LEU A 91 -4.63 16.57 3.94
N PRO A 92 -3.91 16.97 5.01
CA PRO A 92 -4.03 16.29 6.31
C PRO A 92 -5.45 16.39 6.87
N GLY A 93 -6.05 17.58 6.82
CA GLY A 93 -7.40 17.82 7.30
C GLY A 93 -8.45 17.05 6.50
N TRP A 94 -8.31 17.08 5.17
CA TRP A 94 -9.16 16.33 4.24
C TRP A 94 -9.07 14.82 4.50
N PHE A 95 -7.85 14.27 4.56
CA PHE A 95 -7.60 12.84 4.76
C PHE A 95 -8.23 12.35 6.06
N VAL A 96 -7.89 12.95 7.20
CA VAL A 96 -8.43 12.56 8.52
C VAL A 96 -9.95 12.70 8.58
N GLY A 97 -10.55 13.58 7.75
CA GLY A 97 -12.00 13.76 7.64
C GLY A 97 -12.78 12.52 7.15
N HIS A 98 -12.10 11.53 6.55
CA HIS A 98 -12.75 10.29 6.08
C HIS A 98 -13.05 9.28 7.19
N TRP A 99 -12.62 9.53 8.42
CA TRP A 99 -12.87 8.69 9.59
C TRP A 99 -13.78 9.40 10.58
N ALA A 100 -14.77 8.66 11.10
CA ALA A 100 -15.65 9.15 12.16
C ALA A 100 -14.89 9.38 13.47
N ASP A 101 -13.94 8.50 13.78
CA ASP A 101 -12.98 8.68 14.87
C ASP A 101 -11.74 9.43 14.37
N ARG A 102 -11.54 10.63 14.90
CA ARG A 102 -10.41 11.50 14.55
C ARG A 102 -9.07 10.94 15.02
N ALA A 103 -9.03 10.22 16.13
CA ALA A 103 -7.79 9.60 16.62
C ALA A 103 -7.35 8.49 15.66
N ARG A 104 -8.30 7.65 15.21
CA ARG A 104 -8.05 6.68 14.14
C ARG A 104 -7.58 7.36 12.86
N GLY A 105 -8.30 8.37 12.37
CA GLY A 105 -7.91 9.07 11.15
C GLY A 105 -6.50 9.68 11.22
N ALA A 106 -6.09 10.20 12.39
CA ALA A 106 -4.74 10.70 12.60
C ALA A 106 -3.69 9.57 12.55
N ALA A 107 -3.98 8.40 13.14
CA ALA A 107 -3.10 7.24 13.03
C ALA A 107 -2.94 6.75 11.58
N GLU A 108 -4.04 6.72 10.81
CA GLU A 108 -4.01 6.35 9.38
C GLU A 108 -3.26 7.38 8.54
N TRP A 109 -3.32 8.66 8.92
CA TRP A 109 -2.53 9.71 8.28
C TRP A 109 -1.03 9.51 8.52
N GLU A 110 -0.61 9.21 9.75
CA GLU A 110 0.80 8.89 10.04
C GLU A 110 1.25 7.62 9.29
N ALA A 111 0.40 6.60 9.22
CA ALA A 111 0.67 5.40 8.43
C ALA A 111 0.79 5.73 6.94
N TYR A 112 -0.06 6.62 6.41
CA TYR A 112 0.05 7.11 5.04
C TYR A 112 1.38 7.81 4.80
N LEU A 113 1.79 8.71 5.70
CA LEU A 113 3.04 9.44 5.59
C LEU A 113 4.28 8.56 5.64
N SER A 114 4.21 7.39 6.28
CA SER A 114 5.33 6.46 6.38
C SER A 114 5.76 5.84 5.03
N GLY A 115 4.89 5.88 4.01
CA GLY A 115 5.10 5.22 2.72
C GLY A 115 4.80 3.70 2.73
N GLN A 116 4.21 3.17 3.81
CA GLN A 116 4.00 1.72 3.99
C GLN A 116 2.76 1.15 3.29
N PHE A 117 1.85 1.98 2.76
CA PHE A 117 0.68 1.52 2.00
C PHE A 117 1.01 1.03 0.57
N VAL A 118 2.20 0.47 0.33
CA VAL A 118 2.54 -0.21 -0.94
C VAL A 118 1.65 -1.42 -1.22
N CYS A 119 0.93 -1.87 -0.18
CA CYS A 119 -0.01 -2.97 -0.23
C CYS A 119 -1.33 -2.63 -0.94
N LEU A 120 -1.49 -1.41 -1.43
CA LEU A 120 -2.66 -0.95 -2.18
C LEU A 120 -2.23 -0.45 -3.55
N ARG A 121 -3.01 -0.77 -4.59
CA ARG A 121 -2.76 -0.25 -5.94
C ARG A 121 -2.94 1.26 -6.05
N SER A 122 -3.89 1.80 -5.30
CA SER A 122 -4.07 3.24 -5.11
C SER A 122 -4.35 3.48 -3.65
N VAL A 123 -3.57 4.38 -3.06
CA VAL A 123 -3.64 4.68 -1.63
C VAL A 123 -4.62 5.83 -1.45
N THR A 124 -5.84 5.52 -1.04
CA THR A 124 -6.86 6.51 -0.72
C THR A 124 -7.51 6.15 0.62
N PRO A 125 -8.13 7.12 1.32
CA PRO A 125 -8.87 6.81 2.55
C PRO A 125 -9.91 5.71 2.35
N GLU A 126 -10.56 5.68 1.19
CA GLU A 126 -11.55 4.67 0.84
C GLU A 126 -10.91 3.27 0.65
N SER A 127 -9.79 3.17 -0.05
CA SER A 127 -9.13 1.86 -0.26
C SER A 127 -8.48 1.31 1.01
N ILE A 128 -7.92 2.17 1.87
CA ILE A 128 -7.39 1.79 3.19
C ILE A 128 -8.50 1.18 4.05
N ARG A 129 -9.61 1.90 4.20
CA ARG A 129 -10.77 1.41 4.96
C ARG A 129 -11.32 0.11 4.38
N ARG A 130 -11.45 0.04 3.05
CA ARG A 130 -12.01 -1.15 2.41
C ARG A 130 -11.11 -2.38 2.61
N LYS A 131 -9.79 -2.20 2.55
CA LYS A 131 -8.85 -3.27 2.85
C LYS A 131 -8.97 -3.74 4.30
N ASP A 132 -9.08 -2.84 5.27
CA ASP A 132 -9.27 -3.21 6.68
C ASP A 132 -10.54 -4.03 6.89
N GLU A 133 -11.65 -3.61 6.27
CA GLU A 133 -12.93 -4.32 6.31
C GLU A 133 -12.80 -5.74 5.73
N LEU A 134 -12.17 -5.87 4.57
CA LEU A 134 -12.00 -7.15 3.88
C LEU A 134 -11.08 -8.10 4.66
N THR A 135 -9.92 -7.63 5.13
CA THR A 135 -9.00 -8.48 5.90
C THR A 135 -9.63 -8.94 7.22
N SER A 136 -10.38 -8.07 7.91
CA SER A 136 -11.14 -8.41 9.11
C SER A 136 -12.23 -9.45 8.83
N ALA A 137 -13.01 -9.26 7.76
CA ALA A 137 -14.08 -10.17 7.37
C ALA A 137 -13.53 -11.55 6.98
N ILE A 138 -12.47 -11.60 6.16
CA ILE A 138 -11.81 -12.85 5.76
C ILE A 138 -11.23 -13.58 6.99
N GLY A 139 -10.61 -12.84 7.93
CA GLY A 139 -10.07 -13.42 9.15
C GLY A 139 -11.14 -13.99 10.09
N ALA A 140 -12.33 -13.38 10.12
CA ALA A 140 -13.45 -13.83 10.94
C ALA A 140 -14.28 -14.95 10.30
N ALA A 141 -14.29 -15.04 8.97
CA ALA A 141 -15.13 -15.97 8.21
C ALA A 141 -15.08 -17.44 8.68
N PRO A 142 -13.93 -18.03 9.08
CA PRO A 142 -13.88 -19.41 9.56
C PRO A 142 -14.66 -19.67 10.85
N ALA A 143 -15.04 -18.63 11.61
CA ALA A 143 -15.82 -18.72 12.83
C ALA A 143 -17.33 -18.46 12.63
N GLU A 144 -17.76 -18.22 11.39
CA GLU A 144 -19.18 -18.01 11.07
C GLU A 144 -20.00 -19.30 11.31
N PRO A 145 -21.27 -19.19 11.75
CA PRO A 145 -22.11 -20.36 12.04
C PRO A 145 -22.34 -21.30 10.85
N ASP A 146 -22.31 -20.78 9.63
CA ASP A 146 -22.50 -21.54 8.39
C ASP A 146 -21.18 -21.88 7.67
N ALA A 147 -20.05 -21.79 8.37
CA ALA A 147 -18.73 -22.10 7.84
C ALA A 147 -18.68 -23.50 7.21
N GLY A 148 -18.14 -23.58 5.99
CA GLY A 148 -18.07 -24.79 5.17
C GLY A 148 -19.30 -25.05 4.28
N SER A 149 -20.37 -24.28 4.42
CA SER A 149 -21.51 -24.34 3.48
C SER A 149 -21.13 -23.76 2.10
N ALA A 150 -21.92 -24.07 1.06
CA ALA A 150 -21.71 -23.53 -0.28
C ALA A 150 -21.86 -22.00 -0.31
N THR A 151 -22.92 -21.48 0.31
CA THR A 151 -23.17 -20.04 0.40
C THR A 151 -22.04 -19.31 1.13
N TRP A 152 -21.54 -19.89 2.23
CA TRP A 152 -20.38 -19.34 2.94
C TRP A 152 -19.13 -19.30 2.06
N LEU A 153 -18.86 -20.37 1.30
CA LEU A 153 -17.70 -20.45 0.43
C LEU A 153 -17.76 -19.40 -0.70
N ASP A 154 -18.94 -19.18 -1.28
CA ASP A 154 -19.15 -18.14 -2.30
C ASP A 154 -18.91 -16.73 -1.73
N ARG A 155 -19.39 -16.45 -0.52
CA ARG A 155 -19.13 -15.17 0.17
C ARG A 155 -17.65 -14.97 0.46
N LEU A 156 -16.98 -15.99 0.99
CA LEU A 156 -15.54 -15.93 1.26
C LEU A 156 -14.74 -15.64 0.00
N HIS A 157 -15.07 -16.32 -1.11
CA HIS A 157 -14.40 -16.08 -2.39
C HIS A 157 -14.63 -14.68 -2.94
N ALA A 158 -15.83 -14.12 -2.79
CA ALA A 158 -16.10 -12.74 -3.20
C ALA A 158 -15.24 -11.74 -2.41
N LEU A 159 -15.12 -11.92 -1.09
CA LEU A 159 -14.26 -11.08 -0.24
C LEU A 159 -12.78 -11.18 -0.65
N VAL A 160 -12.30 -12.40 -0.89
CA VAL A 160 -10.91 -12.66 -1.29
C VAL A 160 -10.60 -12.06 -2.65
N ASP A 161 -11.50 -12.19 -3.62
CA ASP A 161 -11.31 -11.63 -4.96
C ASP A 161 -11.30 -10.10 -4.94
N GLU A 162 -12.15 -9.49 -4.11
CA GLU A 162 -12.15 -8.04 -3.95
C GLU A 162 -10.85 -7.55 -3.31
N LEU A 163 -10.34 -8.25 -2.28
CA LEU A 163 -9.04 -7.93 -1.68
C LEU A 163 -7.91 -8.09 -2.69
N ASP A 164 -7.90 -9.19 -3.45
CA ASP A 164 -6.90 -9.47 -4.49
C ASP A 164 -6.88 -8.40 -5.60
N ALA A 165 -8.03 -7.81 -5.90
CA ALA A 165 -8.13 -6.69 -6.84
C ALA A 165 -7.56 -5.38 -6.26
N LEU A 166 -7.72 -5.13 -4.97
CA LEU A 166 -7.17 -3.94 -4.29
C LEU A 166 -5.65 -4.00 -4.10
N GLU A 167 -5.10 -5.19 -3.89
CA GLU A 167 -3.68 -5.36 -3.57
C GLU A 167 -2.83 -5.62 -4.83
N PRO A 168 -1.64 -4.97 -4.94
CA PRO A 168 -0.63 -5.38 -5.91
C PRO A 168 0.02 -6.69 -5.45
N ALA A 169 0.90 -7.25 -6.29
CA ALA A 169 1.79 -8.31 -5.83
C ALA A 169 2.73 -7.77 -4.74
N PHE A 170 3.38 -8.65 -3.99
CA PHE A 170 4.33 -8.26 -2.94
C PHE A 170 5.72 -8.83 -3.23
N THR A 171 6.73 -8.07 -2.86
CA THR A 171 8.15 -8.42 -3.05
C THR A 171 8.72 -9.22 -1.89
N GLY A 172 9.96 -9.70 -2.04
CA GLY A 172 10.71 -10.26 -0.92
C GLY A 172 11.01 -9.17 0.12
N TYR A 173 11.33 -7.96 -0.35
CA TYR A 173 11.56 -6.80 0.50
C TYR A 173 10.38 -6.51 1.44
N ASP A 174 9.13 -6.60 0.97
CA ASP A 174 7.95 -6.31 1.79
C ASP A 174 7.82 -7.25 2.99
N ARG A 175 8.16 -8.53 2.82
CA ARG A 175 8.12 -9.53 3.90
C ARG A 175 9.18 -9.26 4.96
N LEU A 176 10.36 -8.77 4.54
CA LEU A 176 11.40 -8.33 5.46
C LEU A 176 10.99 -7.07 6.23
N ARG A 177 10.47 -6.06 5.51
CA ARG A 177 10.02 -4.80 6.09
C ARG A 177 8.89 -4.98 7.10
N PHE A 178 7.90 -5.81 6.78
CA PHE A 178 6.76 -6.06 7.66
C PHE A 178 7.03 -7.15 8.71
N GLY A 179 8.21 -7.75 8.71
CA GLY A 179 8.61 -8.78 9.68
C GLY A 179 7.82 -10.08 9.59
N GLY A 180 7.23 -10.39 8.44
CA GLY A 180 6.34 -11.54 8.31
C GLY A 180 5.58 -11.63 6.98
N PRO A 181 4.64 -12.59 6.88
CA PRO A 181 3.79 -12.75 5.71
C PRO A 181 2.87 -11.54 5.54
N THR A 182 2.54 -11.21 4.29
CA THR A 182 1.69 -10.07 3.96
C THR A 182 0.21 -10.41 4.07
N SER A 183 -0.65 -9.40 3.94
CA SER A 183 -2.10 -9.61 3.80
C SER A 183 -2.44 -10.49 2.60
N ARG A 184 -1.72 -10.40 1.48
CA ARG A 184 -1.92 -11.31 0.34
C ARG A 184 -1.55 -12.74 0.68
N ASP A 185 -0.41 -12.96 1.35
CA ASP A 185 0.01 -14.30 1.77
C ASP A 185 -1.06 -14.95 2.68
N THR A 186 -1.62 -14.19 3.62
CA THR A 186 -2.49 -14.71 4.68
C THR A 186 -3.98 -14.71 4.33
N CYS A 187 -4.48 -13.66 3.68
CA CYS A 187 -5.91 -13.48 3.38
C CYS A 187 -6.28 -13.89 1.95
N VAL A 188 -5.33 -13.97 1.02
CA VAL A 188 -5.61 -14.35 -0.37
C VAL A 188 -5.08 -15.75 -0.66
N ASP A 189 -3.76 -15.93 -0.63
CA ASP A 189 -3.13 -17.16 -1.11
C ASP A 189 -3.41 -18.34 -0.18
N ALA A 190 -3.21 -18.17 1.13
CA ALA A 190 -3.52 -19.21 2.12
C ALA A 190 -5.01 -19.57 2.17
N VAL A 191 -5.90 -18.57 2.00
CA VAL A 191 -7.36 -18.80 2.00
C VAL A 191 -7.79 -19.57 0.75
N ARG A 192 -7.29 -19.19 -0.44
CA ARG A 192 -7.56 -19.92 -1.69
C ARG A 192 -7.03 -21.35 -1.65
N ALA A 193 -5.88 -21.58 -1.01
CA ALA A 193 -5.33 -22.92 -0.83
C ALA A 193 -6.17 -23.76 0.15
N ARG A 194 -6.63 -23.17 1.25
CA ARG A 194 -7.42 -23.86 2.28
C ARG A 194 -8.85 -24.16 1.83
N TYR A 195 -9.45 -23.27 1.06
CA TYR A 195 -10.82 -23.35 0.59
C TYR A 195 -10.86 -23.25 -0.93
N PRO A 196 -10.46 -24.30 -1.66
CA PRO A 196 -10.39 -24.25 -3.12
C PRO A 196 -11.80 -24.17 -3.73
N ARG A 197 -11.91 -23.44 -4.84
CA ARG A 197 -13.14 -23.41 -5.64
C ARG A 197 -13.46 -24.81 -6.13
N ARG A 198 -14.73 -25.21 -6.02
CA ARG A 198 -15.21 -26.44 -6.62
C ARG A 198 -15.21 -26.27 -8.14
N VAL A 199 -14.28 -26.93 -8.83
CA VAL A 199 -14.35 -27.07 -10.27
C VAL A 199 -15.48 -28.04 -10.56
N SER A 200 -16.58 -27.56 -11.13
CA SER A 200 -17.60 -28.44 -11.68
C SER A 200 -16.94 -29.29 -12.77
N ALA A 201 -16.87 -30.61 -12.58
CA ALA A 201 -16.42 -31.50 -13.64
C ALA A 201 -17.29 -31.25 -14.89
N PRO A 202 -16.73 -31.23 -16.11
CA PRO A 202 -17.54 -31.13 -17.31
C PRO A 202 -18.50 -32.33 -17.30
N ALA A 203 -19.81 -32.05 -17.44
CA ALA A 203 -20.82 -33.08 -17.58
C ALA A 203 -20.44 -33.98 -18.76
N GLY A 204 -19.99 -35.19 -18.45
CA GLY A 204 -19.63 -36.20 -19.44
C GLY A 204 -20.84 -36.47 -20.33
N ARG A 205 -20.61 -36.39 -21.64
CA ARG A 205 -21.55 -36.85 -22.67
C ARG A 205 -21.54 -38.37 -22.75
#